data_AF-A0A4Z0E5U7-F1
#
_entry.id   AF-A0A4Z0E5U7-F1
#
_cell.length_a   1.000
_cell.length_b   1.000
_cell.length_c   1.000
_cell.angle_alpha   90.00
_cell.angle_beta   90.00
_cell.angle_gamma   90.00
#
_symmetry.space_group_name_H-M   'P 1'
#
loop_
_entity.id
_entity.type
_entity.pdbx_description
1 polymer ?
#
loop_
_entity_poly.entity_id
_entity_poly.type
_entity_poly.pdbx_seq_one_letter_code
_entity_poly.pdbx_strand_id
1 'polypeptide(L)'
;MPSFLSTVFGRKKPTVATAASAITDLEVQLQALPGRIADAQSKLKNLADLNDEEHAAAEAEVATARREEARLAAQIEQLRAAHAVAAKAEAAAALRDRAATAQKRVDRDHLPLIERYEAKAREIVEIAGELRAIEVEVEQANRAIALARRVEPEGAHPDPVVGPTAKFRMIPDVVEPDREVIDEVWYDYDHDSGYSPASVFRIGEDGKRIPVNGTRQLRKVKRVIKGETHKGRATPCPTYGLRLPGARLDAPAFWPMPK
;
A
#
# COMPACT_ATOMS: atom_id res chain seq x y z
N MET A 1 -47.94 -1.43 -20.31
CA MET A 1 -47.87 0.00 -19.90
C MET A 1 -46.41 0.41 -19.84
N PRO A 2 -46.00 1.54 -20.44
CA PRO A 2 -44.65 2.07 -20.29
C PRO A 2 -44.38 2.42 -18.83
N SER A 3 -43.15 2.21 -18.35
CA SER A 3 -42.75 2.59 -16.99
C SER A 3 -42.71 4.12 -16.88
N PHE A 4 -42.99 4.67 -15.69
CA PHE A 4 -42.93 6.11 -15.45
C PHE A 4 -41.60 6.73 -15.93
N LEU A 5 -40.47 6.06 -15.65
CA LEU A 5 -39.15 6.48 -16.11
C LEU A 5 -39.05 6.55 -17.64
N SER A 6 -39.67 5.63 -18.37
CA SER A 6 -39.71 5.68 -19.85
C SER A 6 -40.61 6.80 -20.39
N THR A 7 -41.59 7.25 -19.63
CA THR A 7 -42.42 8.41 -19.97
C THR A 7 -41.66 9.72 -19.76
N VAL A 8 -40.89 9.83 -18.68
CA VAL A 8 -40.12 11.05 -18.35
C VAL A 8 -38.86 11.20 -19.20
N PHE A 9 -38.10 10.12 -19.39
CA PHE A 9 -36.80 10.17 -20.08
C PHE A 9 -36.85 9.62 -21.52
N GLY A 10 -38.00 9.14 -21.97
CA GLY A 10 -38.14 8.49 -23.26
C GLY A 10 -37.28 7.24 -23.37
N ARG A 11 -36.50 7.14 -24.45
CA ARG A 11 -35.53 6.05 -24.67
C ARG A 11 -34.15 6.31 -24.02
N LYS A 12 -33.92 7.49 -23.45
CA LYS A 12 -32.63 7.85 -22.87
C LYS A 12 -32.52 7.33 -21.44
N LYS A 13 -31.31 6.90 -21.04
CA LYS A 13 -31.04 6.55 -19.65
C LYS A 13 -30.98 7.83 -18.81
N PRO A 14 -31.59 7.87 -17.61
CA PRO A 14 -31.48 9.02 -16.72
C PRO A 14 -30.03 9.22 -16.29
N THR A 15 -29.57 10.46 -16.36
CA THR A 15 -28.31 10.91 -15.75
C THR A 15 -28.59 11.42 -14.34
N VAL A 16 -27.54 11.59 -13.52
CA VAL A 16 -27.66 12.13 -12.17
C VAL A 16 -28.39 13.48 -12.17
N ALA A 17 -27.97 14.40 -13.04
CA ALA A 17 -28.57 15.74 -13.15
C ALA A 17 -30.04 15.71 -13.57
N THR A 18 -30.38 14.89 -14.58
CA THR A 18 -31.77 14.82 -15.08
C THR A 18 -32.72 14.16 -14.09
N ALA A 19 -32.26 13.13 -13.37
CA ALA A 19 -33.05 12.49 -12.32
C ALA A 19 -33.23 13.42 -11.11
N ALA A 20 -32.18 14.16 -10.71
CA ALA A 20 -32.27 15.14 -9.62
C ALA A 20 -33.27 16.25 -9.92
N SER A 21 -33.23 16.84 -11.13
CA SER A 21 -34.19 17.86 -11.54
C SER A 21 -35.64 17.35 -11.50
N ALA A 22 -35.89 16.16 -12.03
CA ALA A 22 -37.23 15.57 -12.05
C ALA A 22 -37.75 15.24 -10.64
N ILE A 23 -36.87 14.85 -9.70
CA ILE A 23 -37.25 14.67 -8.29
C ILE A 23 -37.70 16.00 -7.71
N THR A 24 -36.91 17.06 -7.88
CA THR A 24 -37.24 18.40 -7.36
C THR A 24 -38.59 18.89 -7.89
N ASP A 25 -38.85 18.72 -9.20
CA ASP A 25 -40.10 19.15 -9.82
C ASP A 25 -41.33 18.42 -9.24
N LEU A 26 -41.21 17.11 -8.98
CA LEU A 26 -42.29 16.33 -8.36
C LEU A 26 -42.43 16.60 -6.86
N GLU A 27 -41.34 16.87 -6.16
CA GLU A 27 -41.37 17.25 -4.73
C GLU A 27 -42.11 18.58 -4.54
N VAL A 28 -41.91 19.56 -5.44
CA VAL A 28 -42.68 20.80 -5.46
C VAL A 28 -44.18 20.54 -5.66
N GLN A 29 -44.54 19.65 -6.58
CA GLN A 29 -45.94 19.27 -6.80
C GLN A 29 -46.54 18.55 -5.58
N LEU A 30 -45.77 17.68 -4.92
CA LEU A 30 -46.18 16.97 -3.71
C LEU A 30 -46.41 17.95 -2.55
N GLN A 31 -45.54 18.95 -2.39
CA GLN A 31 -45.67 19.97 -1.32
C GLN A 31 -46.91 20.86 -1.47
N ALA A 32 -47.48 20.98 -2.67
CA ALA A 32 -48.71 21.75 -2.90
C ALA A 32 -50.00 21.00 -2.52
N LEU A 33 -49.97 19.66 -2.39
CA LEU A 33 -51.16 18.84 -2.13
C LEU A 33 -51.69 18.92 -0.68
N PRO A 34 -50.86 18.98 0.38
CA PRO A 34 -51.34 19.09 1.76
C PRO A 34 -52.30 20.26 1.99
N GLY A 35 -52.04 21.42 1.37
CA GLY A 35 -52.94 22.58 1.43
C GLY A 35 -54.32 22.28 0.84
N ARG A 36 -54.37 21.70 -0.37
CA ARG A 36 -55.64 21.29 -1.01
C ARG A 36 -56.41 20.25 -0.19
N ILE A 37 -55.70 19.29 0.41
CA ILE A 37 -56.32 18.27 1.27
C ILE A 37 -56.88 18.92 2.54
N ALA A 38 -56.14 19.82 3.17
CA ALA A 38 -56.58 20.54 4.37
C ALA A 38 -57.80 21.43 4.07
N ASP A 39 -57.80 22.13 2.94
CA ASP A 39 -58.91 22.98 2.50
C ASP A 39 -60.17 22.14 2.26
N ALA A 40 -60.06 21.03 1.52
CA ALA A 40 -61.20 20.13 1.27
C ALA A 40 -61.73 19.47 2.57
N GLN A 41 -60.84 19.10 3.49
CA GLN A 41 -61.24 18.59 4.81
C GLN A 41 -61.88 19.65 5.70
N SER A 42 -61.47 20.91 5.59
CA SER A 42 -62.08 22.01 6.34
C SER A 42 -63.53 22.26 5.89
N LYS A 43 -63.80 22.17 4.57
CA LYS A 43 -65.15 22.25 4.00
C LYS A 43 -66.04 21.14 4.56
N LEU A 44 -65.55 19.89 4.56
CA LEU A 44 -66.27 18.74 5.12
C LEU A 44 -66.61 18.87 6.62
N LYS A 45 -65.89 19.69 7.39
CA LYS A 45 -66.20 19.91 8.81
C LYS A 45 -67.39 20.86 9.01
N ASN A 46 -67.73 21.71 8.03
CA ASN A 46 -68.85 22.64 8.09
C ASN A 46 -70.13 22.00 7.53
N LEU A 47 -70.52 20.85 8.11
CA LEU A 47 -71.65 20.02 7.65
C LEU A 47 -73.02 20.75 7.63
N ALA A 48 -73.17 21.81 8.43
CA ALA A 48 -74.44 22.55 8.53
C ALA A 48 -74.76 23.39 7.28
N ASP A 49 -73.77 23.67 6.44
CA ASP A 49 -73.89 24.59 5.29
C ASP A 49 -73.81 23.88 3.93
N LEU A 50 -73.58 22.56 3.91
CA LEU A 50 -73.37 21.78 2.68
C LEU A 50 -74.61 20.94 2.36
N ASN A 51 -75.03 20.96 1.10
CA ASN A 51 -76.00 19.97 0.61
C ASN A 51 -75.32 18.61 0.34
N ASP A 52 -76.12 17.55 0.17
CA ASP A 52 -75.60 16.19 -0.04
C ASP A 52 -74.67 16.06 -1.27
N GLU A 53 -74.92 16.85 -2.32
CA GLU A 53 -74.08 16.86 -3.53
C GLU A 53 -72.71 17.51 -3.26
N GLU A 54 -72.68 18.58 -2.48
CA GLU A 54 -71.45 19.29 -2.10
C GLU A 54 -70.61 18.47 -1.11
N HIS A 55 -71.25 17.71 -0.22
CA HIS A 55 -70.57 16.75 0.64
C HIS A 55 -69.91 15.63 -0.17
N ALA A 56 -70.66 15.02 -1.10
CA ALA A 56 -70.14 13.97 -1.97
C ALA A 56 -68.99 14.49 -2.87
N ALA A 57 -69.09 15.72 -3.38
CA ALA A 57 -68.04 16.35 -4.17
C ALA A 57 -66.76 16.59 -3.35
N ALA A 58 -66.89 17.07 -2.10
CA ALA A 58 -65.74 17.30 -1.23
C ALA A 58 -65.06 15.99 -0.77
N GLU A 59 -65.82 14.93 -0.50
CA GLU A 59 -65.26 13.60 -0.24
C GLU A 59 -64.51 13.04 -1.46
N ALA A 60 -65.07 13.23 -2.66
CA ALA A 60 -64.40 12.85 -3.90
C ALA A 60 -63.10 13.65 -4.11
N GLU A 61 -63.08 14.94 -3.81
CA GLU A 61 -61.88 15.79 -3.89
C GLU A 61 -60.77 15.34 -2.91
N VAL A 62 -61.12 14.98 -1.67
CA VAL A 62 -60.15 14.41 -0.71
C VAL A 62 -59.61 13.06 -1.22
N ALA A 63 -60.48 12.21 -1.76
CA ALA A 63 -60.06 10.91 -2.28
C ALA A 63 -59.15 11.03 -3.51
N THR A 64 -59.43 11.97 -4.43
CA THR A 64 -58.58 12.21 -5.60
C THR A 64 -57.24 12.80 -5.19
N ALA A 65 -57.22 13.81 -4.31
CA ALA A 65 -55.98 14.42 -3.82
C ALA A 65 -55.07 13.41 -3.10
N ARG A 66 -55.62 12.52 -2.27
CA ARG A 66 -54.84 11.45 -1.60
C ARG A 66 -54.27 10.42 -2.59
N ARG A 67 -55.02 10.08 -3.66
CA ARG A 67 -54.50 9.20 -4.72
C ARG A 67 -53.38 9.87 -5.50
N GLU A 68 -53.49 11.17 -5.76
CA GLU A 68 -52.44 11.97 -6.41
C GLU A 68 -51.18 12.03 -5.54
N GLU A 69 -51.32 12.26 -4.24
CA GLU A 69 -50.21 12.26 -3.27
C GLU A 69 -49.46 10.92 -3.28
N ALA A 70 -50.20 9.81 -3.15
CA ALA A 70 -49.62 8.47 -3.19
C ALA A 70 -48.91 8.18 -4.53
N ARG A 71 -49.48 8.65 -5.65
CA ARG A 71 -48.88 8.51 -6.99
C ARG A 71 -47.58 9.30 -7.10
N LEU A 72 -47.57 10.57 -6.69
CA LEU A 72 -46.37 11.42 -6.74
C LEU A 72 -45.26 10.87 -5.84
N ALA A 73 -45.60 10.44 -4.62
CA ALA A 73 -44.65 9.80 -3.72
C ALA A 73 -44.02 8.55 -4.33
N ALA A 74 -44.82 7.67 -4.96
CA ALA A 74 -44.31 6.49 -5.65
C ALA A 74 -43.42 6.84 -6.86
N GLN A 75 -43.74 7.89 -7.60
CA GLN A 75 -42.93 8.36 -8.73
C GLN A 75 -41.59 8.96 -8.27
N ILE A 76 -41.58 9.72 -7.17
CA ILE A 76 -40.36 10.25 -6.55
C ILE A 76 -39.44 9.09 -6.11
N GLU A 77 -39.98 8.06 -5.47
CA GLU A 77 -39.18 6.90 -5.07
C GLU A 77 -38.58 6.15 -6.27
N GLN A 78 -39.32 6.01 -7.37
CA GLN A 78 -38.78 5.44 -8.61
C GLN A 78 -37.65 6.29 -9.19
N LEU A 79 -37.75 7.62 -9.14
CA LEU A 79 -36.66 8.52 -9.58
C LEU A 79 -35.47 8.49 -8.64
N ARG A 80 -35.67 8.39 -7.33
CA ARG A 80 -34.58 8.24 -6.34
C ARG A 80 -33.79 6.96 -6.58
N ALA A 81 -34.47 5.85 -6.88
CA ALA A 81 -33.82 4.61 -7.28
C ALA A 81 -33.03 4.77 -8.58
N ALA A 82 -33.62 5.42 -9.60
CA ALA A 82 -32.93 5.69 -10.86
C ALA A 82 -31.71 6.61 -10.70
N HIS A 83 -31.83 7.66 -9.87
CA HIS A 83 -30.74 8.58 -9.52
C HIS A 83 -29.58 7.82 -8.85
N ALA A 84 -29.86 6.94 -7.90
CA ALA A 84 -28.84 6.14 -7.24
C ALA A 84 -28.10 5.21 -8.22
N VAL A 85 -28.82 4.62 -9.18
CA VAL A 85 -28.20 3.80 -10.24
C VAL A 85 -27.33 4.65 -11.16
N ALA A 86 -27.81 5.82 -11.58
CA ALA A 86 -27.05 6.75 -12.42
C ALA A 86 -25.77 7.22 -11.72
N ALA A 87 -25.85 7.59 -10.43
CA ALA A 87 -24.71 8.03 -9.63
C ALA A 87 -23.64 6.94 -9.52
N LYS A 88 -24.04 5.68 -9.26
CA LYS A 88 -23.13 4.54 -9.25
C LYS A 88 -22.46 4.32 -10.61
N ALA A 89 -23.22 4.45 -11.70
CA ALA A 89 -22.70 4.27 -13.05
C ALA A 89 -21.67 5.36 -13.43
N GLU A 90 -21.95 6.64 -13.12
CA GLU A 90 -21.04 7.75 -13.35
C GLU A 90 -19.76 7.64 -12.51
N ALA A 91 -19.89 7.26 -11.22
CA ALA A 91 -18.74 7.01 -10.36
C ALA A 91 -17.86 5.86 -10.88
N ALA A 92 -18.48 4.76 -11.31
CA ALA A 92 -17.75 3.63 -11.90
C ALA A 92 -17.04 4.01 -13.21
N ALA A 93 -17.67 4.85 -14.05
CA ALA A 93 -17.03 5.36 -15.27
C ALA A 93 -15.80 6.22 -14.93
N ALA A 94 -15.92 7.16 -13.98
CA ALA A 94 -14.80 7.99 -13.54
C ALA A 94 -13.63 7.16 -12.98
N LEU A 95 -13.91 6.07 -12.24
CA LEU A 95 -12.88 5.15 -11.78
C LEU A 95 -12.18 4.42 -12.93
N ARG A 96 -12.93 3.95 -13.93
CA ARG A 96 -12.35 3.32 -15.13
C ARG A 96 -11.45 4.28 -15.90
N ASP A 97 -11.87 5.54 -16.05
CA ASP A 97 -11.07 6.55 -16.76
C ASP A 97 -9.77 6.87 -16.02
N ARG A 98 -9.83 6.96 -14.68
CA ARG A 98 -8.63 7.10 -13.83
C ARG A 98 -7.70 5.90 -13.96
N ALA A 99 -8.24 4.68 -13.91
CA ALA A 99 -7.46 3.45 -14.07
C ALA A 99 -6.79 3.39 -15.46
N ALA A 100 -7.52 3.70 -16.54
CA ALA A 100 -6.99 3.74 -17.90
C ALA A 100 -5.89 4.81 -18.05
N THR A 101 -6.05 5.97 -17.42
CA THR A 101 -5.04 7.03 -17.41
C THR A 101 -3.79 6.62 -16.65
N ALA A 102 -3.95 5.95 -15.50
CA ALA A 102 -2.84 5.42 -14.72
C ALA A 102 -2.08 4.34 -15.50
N GLN A 103 -2.79 3.42 -16.16
CA GLN A 103 -2.18 2.39 -17.00
C GLN A 103 -1.34 3.01 -18.12
N LYS A 104 -1.87 4.00 -18.84
CA LYS A 104 -1.12 4.71 -19.88
C LYS A 104 0.17 5.37 -19.36
N ARG A 105 0.15 5.89 -18.13
CA ARG A 105 1.36 6.44 -17.49
C ARG A 105 2.36 5.33 -17.16
N VAL A 106 1.88 4.20 -16.64
CA VAL A 106 2.72 3.02 -16.39
C VAL A 106 3.38 2.57 -17.68
N ASP A 107 2.61 2.38 -18.75
CA ASP A 107 3.13 1.92 -20.04
C ASP A 107 4.14 2.92 -20.62
N ARG A 108 3.88 4.23 -20.51
CA ARG A 108 4.79 5.27 -21.00
C ARG A 108 6.09 5.37 -20.19
N ASP A 109 6.00 5.29 -18.87
CA ASP A 109 7.12 5.63 -17.98
C ASP A 109 7.92 4.39 -17.56
N HIS A 110 7.26 3.25 -17.32
CA HIS A 110 7.92 2.03 -16.81
C HIS A 110 8.45 1.14 -17.92
N LEU A 111 7.76 1.01 -19.06
CA LEU A 111 8.21 0.12 -20.14
C LEU A 111 9.60 0.52 -20.67
N PRO A 112 9.91 1.81 -20.93
CA PRO A 112 11.26 2.18 -21.37
C PRO A 112 12.33 1.96 -20.29
N LEU A 113 11.96 2.01 -19.00
CA LEU A 113 12.88 1.69 -17.91
C LEU A 113 13.21 0.19 -17.86
N ILE A 114 12.21 -0.67 -18.10
CA ILE A 114 12.42 -2.11 -18.21
C ILE A 114 13.32 -2.42 -19.40
N GLU A 115 13.06 -1.84 -20.57
CA GLU A 115 13.91 -2.01 -21.75
C GLU A 115 15.36 -1.56 -21.51
N ARG A 116 15.55 -0.41 -20.85
CA ARG A 116 16.88 0.07 -20.46
C ARG A 116 17.55 -0.88 -19.47
N TYR A 117 16.80 -1.40 -18.51
CA TYR A 117 17.31 -2.38 -17.54
C TYR A 117 17.75 -3.67 -18.23
N GLU A 118 16.95 -4.19 -19.17
CA GLU A 118 17.30 -5.37 -19.95
C GLU A 118 18.53 -5.15 -20.84
N ALA A 119 18.66 -3.97 -21.47
CA ALA A 119 19.84 -3.62 -22.24
C ALA A 119 21.10 -3.61 -21.35
N LYS A 120 21.03 -3.00 -20.16
CA LYS A 120 22.13 -3.01 -19.19
C LYS A 120 22.45 -4.40 -18.65
N ALA A 121 21.44 -5.24 -18.45
CA ALA A 121 21.66 -6.62 -18.04
C ALA A 121 22.46 -7.39 -19.11
N ARG A 122 22.17 -7.17 -20.41
CA ARG A 122 22.95 -7.79 -21.51
C ARG A 122 24.39 -7.31 -21.53
N GLU A 123 24.64 -6.00 -21.40
CA GLU A 123 26.00 -5.45 -21.30
C GLU A 123 26.78 -6.09 -20.14
N ILE A 124 26.15 -6.28 -18.97
CA ILE A 124 26.79 -6.93 -17.81
C ILE A 124 27.13 -8.39 -18.11
N VAL A 125 26.27 -9.12 -18.83
CA VAL A 125 26.53 -10.52 -19.22
C VAL A 125 27.73 -10.60 -20.16
N GLU A 126 27.83 -9.70 -21.13
CA GLU A 126 28.97 -9.64 -22.06
C GLU A 126 30.28 -9.36 -21.29
N ILE A 127 30.29 -8.34 -20.43
CA ILE A 127 31.46 -8.00 -19.59
C ILE A 127 31.85 -9.19 -18.68
N ALA A 128 30.87 -9.88 -18.09
CA ALA A 128 31.15 -11.05 -17.26
C ALA A 128 31.75 -12.21 -18.07
N GLY A 129 31.33 -12.38 -19.33
CA GLY A 129 31.90 -13.33 -20.26
C GLY A 129 33.36 -13.02 -20.59
N GLU A 130 33.67 -11.77 -20.92
CA GLU A 130 35.04 -11.31 -21.19
C GLU A 130 35.95 -11.47 -19.97
N LEU A 131 35.48 -11.09 -18.78
CA LEU A 131 36.24 -11.26 -17.54
C LEU A 131 36.56 -12.74 -17.27
N ARG A 132 35.61 -13.64 -17.51
CA ARG A 132 35.83 -15.08 -17.35
C ARG A 132 36.83 -15.62 -18.37
N ALA A 133 36.82 -15.12 -19.60
CA ALA A 133 37.82 -15.48 -20.60
C ALA A 133 39.23 -15.06 -20.14
N ILE A 134 39.39 -13.83 -19.65
CA ILE A 134 40.65 -13.33 -19.10
C ILE A 134 41.10 -14.18 -17.89
N GLU A 135 40.19 -14.54 -16.99
CA GLU A 135 40.52 -15.42 -15.85
C GLU A 135 41.08 -16.77 -16.32
N VAL A 136 40.47 -17.38 -17.34
CA VAL A 136 40.95 -18.63 -17.94
C VAL A 136 42.32 -18.45 -18.59
N GLU A 137 42.54 -17.37 -19.34
CA GLU A 137 43.85 -17.07 -19.94
C GLU A 137 44.95 -16.88 -18.88
N VAL A 138 44.65 -16.15 -17.80
CA VAL A 138 45.58 -15.96 -16.67
C VAL A 138 45.91 -17.30 -16.00
N GLU A 139 44.92 -18.16 -15.79
CA GLU A 139 45.16 -19.51 -15.27
C GLU A 139 46.04 -20.35 -16.20
N GLN A 140 45.78 -20.32 -17.50
CA GLN A 140 46.57 -21.06 -18.50
C GLN A 140 48.01 -20.54 -18.55
N ALA A 141 48.22 -19.23 -18.57
CA ALA A 141 49.53 -18.61 -18.51
C ALA A 141 50.29 -19.01 -17.24
N ASN A 142 49.64 -18.94 -16.08
CA ASN A 142 50.27 -19.34 -14.81
C ASN A 142 50.61 -20.83 -14.76
N ARG A 143 49.80 -21.70 -15.36
CA ARG A 143 50.13 -23.13 -15.51
C ARG A 143 51.35 -23.33 -16.42
N ALA A 144 51.43 -22.61 -17.54
CA ALA A 144 52.57 -22.68 -18.44
C ALA A 144 53.88 -22.21 -17.77
N ILE A 145 53.83 -21.10 -17.02
CA ILE A 145 54.97 -20.60 -16.23
C ILE A 145 55.39 -21.64 -15.19
N ALA A 146 54.44 -22.24 -14.48
CA ALA A 146 54.74 -23.27 -13.48
C ALA A 146 55.37 -24.53 -14.09
N LEU A 147 54.94 -24.93 -15.30
CA LEU A 147 55.54 -26.05 -16.03
C LEU A 147 56.97 -25.71 -16.49
N ALA A 148 57.19 -24.53 -17.05
CA ALA A 148 58.52 -24.08 -17.49
C ALA A 148 59.52 -24.06 -16.32
N ARG A 149 59.11 -23.54 -15.15
CA ARG A 149 59.91 -23.56 -13.91
C ARG A 149 60.24 -24.96 -13.42
N ARG A 150 59.34 -25.94 -13.63
CA ARG A 150 59.59 -27.35 -13.26
C ARG A 150 60.58 -28.03 -14.20
N VAL A 151 60.50 -27.73 -15.50
CA VAL A 151 61.37 -28.32 -16.52
C VAL A 151 62.78 -27.75 -16.44
N GLU A 152 62.92 -26.46 -16.14
CA GLU A 152 64.22 -25.78 -16.06
C GLU A 152 64.32 -24.91 -14.79
N PRO A 153 64.65 -25.48 -13.62
CA PRO A 153 64.60 -24.75 -12.34
C PRO A 153 65.56 -23.56 -12.24
N GLU A 154 66.70 -23.63 -12.94
CA GLU A 154 67.74 -22.58 -12.93
C GLU A 154 67.53 -21.51 -14.02
N GLY A 155 66.51 -21.68 -14.87
CA GLY A 155 66.18 -20.74 -15.94
C GLY A 155 65.54 -19.44 -15.44
N ALA A 156 65.72 -18.35 -16.18
CA ALA A 156 65.04 -17.09 -15.91
C ALA A 156 63.58 -17.15 -16.39
N HIS A 157 62.66 -17.46 -15.48
CA HIS A 157 61.22 -17.54 -15.78
C HIS A 157 60.47 -16.27 -15.37
N PRO A 158 59.46 -15.83 -16.14
CA PRO A 158 58.61 -14.71 -15.74
C PRO A 158 57.82 -15.02 -14.45
N ASP A 159 57.39 -13.97 -13.76
CA ASP A 159 56.56 -14.10 -12.56
C ASP A 159 55.12 -14.48 -12.87
N PRO A 160 54.43 -15.21 -11.96
CA PRO A 160 53.01 -15.51 -12.12
C PRO A 160 52.19 -14.23 -12.24
N VAL A 161 51.25 -14.23 -13.18
CA VAL A 161 50.29 -13.15 -13.37
C VAL A 161 49.33 -13.13 -12.19
N VAL A 162 49.29 -12.00 -11.49
CA VAL A 162 48.40 -11.78 -10.34
C VAL A 162 46.95 -11.68 -10.83
N GLY A 163 46.08 -12.53 -10.27
CA GLY A 163 44.67 -12.58 -10.65
C GLY A 163 43.90 -11.27 -10.36
N PRO A 164 42.76 -11.05 -11.05
CA PRO A 164 41.98 -9.80 -10.95
C PRO A 164 41.45 -9.52 -9.54
N THR A 165 41.31 -10.55 -8.70
CA THR A 165 40.81 -10.46 -7.32
C THR A 165 41.80 -9.86 -6.33
N ALA A 166 43.10 -9.86 -6.64
CA ALA A 166 44.13 -9.41 -5.70
C ALA A 166 44.18 -7.87 -5.53
N LYS A 167 43.58 -7.10 -6.46
CA LYS A 167 43.60 -5.63 -6.46
C LYS A 167 42.44 -5.00 -5.68
N PHE A 168 41.39 -5.76 -5.34
CA PHE A 168 40.28 -5.22 -4.54
C PHE A 168 40.74 -5.08 -3.08
N ARG A 169 41.17 -3.87 -2.72
CA ARG A 169 41.56 -3.48 -1.35
C ARG A 169 40.35 -3.62 -0.41
N MET A 170 40.58 -4.22 0.76
CA MET A 170 39.67 -4.06 1.90
C MET A 170 39.63 -2.58 2.28
N ILE A 171 38.43 -2.02 2.41
CA ILE A 171 38.23 -0.68 2.98
C ILE A 171 38.88 -0.69 4.38
N PRO A 172 39.68 0.31 4.78
CA PRO A 172 40.33 0.31 6.09
C PRO A 172 39.28 0.20 7.21
N ASP A 173 39.61 -0.59 8.24
CA ASP A 173 38.74 -0.88 9.37
C ASP A 173 38.26 0.42 10.04
N VAL A 174 36.94 0.56 10.23
CA VAL A 174 36.39 1.64 11.05
C VAL A 174 36.67 1.25 12.50
N VAL A 175 37.53 2.02 13.19
CA VAL A 175 37.75 1.87 14.63
C VAL A 175 36.67 2.67 15.34
N GLU A 176 35.66 1.99 15.88
CA GLU A 176 34.75 2.66 16.80
C GLU A 176 35.51 2.99 18.10
N PRO A 177 35.40 4.21 18.65
CA PRO A 177 36.05 4.56 19.90
C PRO A 177 35.30 3.97 21.11
N ASP A 178 36.04 3.69 22.19
CA ASP A 178 35.46 3.27 23.47
C ASP A 178 34.40 4.28 23.94
N ARG A 179 33.24 3.77 24.36
CA ARG A 179 32.15 4.60 24.91
C ARG A 179 31.88 4.23 26.35
N GLU A 180 31.83 5.24 27.20
CA GLU A 180 31.41 5.09 28.59
C GLU A 180 29.87 5.18 28.67
N VAL A 181 29.25 4.16 29.28
CA VAL A 181 27.83 4.11 29.56
C VAL A 181 27.62 4.01 31.07
N ILE A 182 26.70 4.80 31.60
CA ILE A 182 26.32 4.75 33.01
C ILE A 182 24.99 4.02 33.09
N ASP A 183 25.01 2.79 33.59
CA ASP A 183 23.82 1.95 33.76
C ASP A 183 23.32 2.01 35.20
N GLU A 184 22.01 2.03 35.38
CA GLU A 184 21.36 1.90 36.68
C GLU A 184 21.08 0.42 36.96
N VAL A 185 21.82 -0.18 37.89
CA VAL A 185 21.74 -1.60 38.25
C VAL A 185 21.29 -1.74 39.70
N TRP A 186 20.33 -2.64 39.93
CA TRP A 186 19.88 -2.99 41.28
C TRP A 186 20.82 -4.00 41.92
N TYR A 187 21.16 -3.80 43.19
CA TYR A 187 22.00 -4.70 43.97
C TYR A 187 21.24 -5.30 45.17
N ASP A 188 21.51 -6.58 45.41
CA ASP A 188 21.10 -7.34 46.60
C ASP A 188 22.20 -7.20 47.64
N TYR A 189 21.83 -6.82 48.86
CA TYR A 189 22.75 -6.82 49.99
C TYR A 189 22.65 -8.18 50.69
N ASP A 190 23.76 -8.90 50.68
CA ASP A 190 23.99 -10.10 51.46
C ASP A 190 24.99 -9.77 52.57
N HIS A 191 24.74 -10.25 53.79
CA HIS A 191 25.59 -9.93 54.92
C HIS A 191 26.97 -10.59 54.79
N ASP A 192 27.05 -11.73 54.12
CA ASP A 192 28.28 -12.53 53.99
C ASP A 192 29.09 -12.17 52.73
N SER A 193 28.43 -11.75 51.64
CA SER A 193 29.08 -11.50 50.34
C SER A 193 29.05 -10.03 49.89
N GLY A 194 28.39 -9.15 50.67
CA GLY A 194 28.26 -7.73 50.36
C GLY A 194 27.21 -7.48 49.28
N TYR A 195 27.45 -6.49 48.41
CA TYR A 195 26.50 -6.13 47.35
C TYR A 195 26.75 -6.95 46.08
N SER A 196 25.76 -7.75 45.67
CA SER A 196 25.78 -8.50 44.41
C SER A 196 24.66 -8.00 43.48
N PRO A 197 24.81 -8.07 42.14
CA PRO A 197 23.75 -7.65 41.23
C PRO A 197 22.48 -8.48 41.46
N ALA A 198 21.32 -7.80 41.57
CA ALA A 198 20.04 -8.47 41.73
C ALA A 198 19.80 -9.45 40.57
N SER A 199 19.36 -10.67 40.87
CA SER A 199 19.17 -11.73 39.87
C SER A 199 17.70 -11.99 39.52
N VAL A 200 16.77 -11.54 40.37
CA VAL A 200 15.32 -11.78 40.23
C VAL A 200 14.59 -10.46 39.98
N PHE A 201 13.96 -10.32 38.82
CA PHE A 201 13.25 -9.10 38.43
C PHE A 201 11.82 -9.41 37.98
N ARG A 202 10.93 -8.42 38.14
CA ARG A 202 9.68 -8.32 37.40
C ARG A 202 9.79 -7.15 36.41
N ILE A 203 9.04 -7.21 35.33
CA ILE A 203 8.93 -6.11 34.37
C ILE A 203 7.76 -5.25 34.82
N GLY A 204 8.01 -3.99 35.14
CA GLY A 204 6.97 -3.01 35.47
C GLY A 204 6.14 -2.64 34.24
N GLU A 205 5.01 -1.96 34.45
CA GLU A 205 4.14 -1.47 33.36
C GLU A 205 4.85 -0.51 32.38
N ASP A 206 5.93 0.12 32.83
CA ASP A 206 6.80 1.00 32.05
C ASP A 206 7.91 0.24 31.28
N GLY A 207 7.91 -1.10 31.33
CA GLY A 207 8.90 -1.96 30.70
C GLY A 207 10.24 -2.05 31.44
N LYS A 208 10.39 -1.38 32.59
CA LYS A 208 11.64 -1.41 33.36
C LYS A 208 11.71 -2.62 34.27
N ARG A 209 12.93 -3.13 34.49
CA ARG A 209 13.17 -4.24 35.42
C ARG A 209 13.15 -3.73 36.85
N ILE A 210 12.11 -4.10 37.59
CA ILE A 210 11.91 -3.76 39.00
C ILE A 210 12.21 -5.02 39.84
N PRO A 211 13.06 -4.92 40.86
CA PRO A 211 13.34 -6.05 41.73
C PRO A 211 12.10 -6.50 42.54
N VAL A 212 11.99 -7.81 42.79
CA VAL A 212 10.81 -8.41 43.44
C VAL A 212 10.79 -8.25 44.97
N ASN A 213 11.93 -7.92 45.58
CA ASN A 213 12.09 -7.77 47.03
C ASN A 213 12.57 -6.36 47.42
N GLY A 214 12.05 -5.81 48.51
CA GLY A 214 12.24 -4.41 48.94
C GLY A 214 13.57 -4.05 49.61
N THR A 215 14.51 -4.99 49.76
CA THR A 215 15.82 -4.75 50.42
C THR A 215 16.93 -4.31 49.47
N ARG A 216 16.58 -3.93 48.23
CA ARG A 216 17.52 -3.74 47.12
C ARG A 216 17.78 -2.28 46.84
N GLN A 217 19.05 -1.93 46.62
CA GLN A 217 19.48 -0.55 46.35
C GLN A 217 19.80 -0.36 44.87
N LEU A 218 19.31 0.73 44.27
CA LEU A 218 19.69 1.12 42.91
C LEU A 218 21.04 1.84 42.95
N ARG A 219 21.98 1.39 42.13
CA ARG A 219 23.30 2.03 42.00
C ARG A 219 23.61 2.33 40.55
N LYS A 220 24.27 3.46 40.31
CA LYS A 220 24.81 3.84 39.01
C LYS A 220 26.18 3.19 38.83
N VAL A 221 26.31 2.31 37.85
CA VAL A 221 27.56 1.62 37.53
C VAL A 221 28.06 2.15 36.19
N LYS A 222 29.31 2.62 36.18
CA LYS A 222 29.97 3.06 34.95
C LYS A 222 30.56 1.83 34.26
N ARG A 223 30.10 1.51 33.06
CA ARG A 223 30.65 0.47 32.20
C ARG A 223 31.31 1.11 30.99
N VAL A 224 32.55 0.70 30.70
CA VAL A 224 33.21 1.07 29.46
C VAL A 224 32.92 -0.02 28.43
N ILE A 225 32.22 0.34 27.36
CA ILE A 225 32.06 -0.53 26.19
C ILE A 225 33.27 -0.25 25.32
N LYS A 226 34.16 -1.24 25.19
CA LYS A 226 35.31 -1.14 24.29
C LYS A 226 34.81 -1.10 22.85
N GLY A 227 35.32 -0.16 22.08
CA GLY A 227 35.05 -0.09 20.65
C GLY A 227 35.64 -1.31 19.95
N GLU A 228 34.89 -1.90 19.03
CA GLU A 228 35.34 -3.06 18.26
C GLU A 228 35.89 -2.60 16.91
N THR A 229 36.98 -3.24 16.47
CA THR A 229 37.48 -3.09 15.11
C THR A 229 36.68 -4.04 14.23
N HIS A 230 35.74 -3.52 13.46
CA HIS A 230 35.06 -4.33 12.46
C HIS A 230 35.98 -4.53 11.26
N LYS A 231 36.42 -5.77 11.04
CA LYS A 231 37.12 -6.13 9.79
C LYS A 231 36.28 -5.66 8.60
N GLY A 232 36.86 -4.81 7.76
CA GLY A 232 36.20 -4.29 6.57
C GLY A 232 35.51 -5.40 5.76
N ARG A 233 34.33 -5.10 5.23
CA ARG A 233 33.59 -6.02 4.36
C ARG A 233 34.49 -6.35 3.16
N ALA A 234 34.85 -7.62 2.98
CA ALA A 234 35.45 -8.05 1.72
C ALA A 234 34.48 -7.65 0.60
N THR A 235 34.87 -6.75 -0.28
CA THR A 235 34.14 -6.52 -1.52
C THR A 235 34.30 -7.81 -2.32
N PRO A 236 33.24 -8.61 -2.49
CA PRO A 236 33.35 -9.79 -3.32
C PRO A 236 33.79 -9.35 -4.71
N CYS A 237 34.58 -10.18 -5.38
CA CYS A 237 34.75 -10.06 -6.83
C CYS A 237 33.34 -9.90 -7.44
N PRO A 238 33.10 -8.95 -8.36
CA PRO A 238 31.77 -8.72 -8.91
C PRO A 238 31.16 -10.00 -9.51
N THR A 239 31.97 -11.02 -9.85
CA THR A 239 31.52 -12.30 -10.40
C THR A 239 31.09 -13.35 -9.34
N TYR A 240 31.49 -13.23 -8.08
CA TYR A 240 31.18 -14.24 -7.04
C TYR A 240 29.80 -13.97 -6.43
N GLY A 241 28.79 -14.68 -6.92
CA GLY A 241 27.41 -14.60 -6.40
C GLY A 241 26.43 -13.76 -7.23
N LEU A 242 26.84 -13.24 -8.38
CA LEU A 242 25.90 -12.73 -9.39
C LEU A 242 25.09 -13.90 -9.96
N ARG A 243 24.01 -14.27 -9.27
CA ARG A 243 22.89 -14.95 -9.91
C ARG A 243 22.19 -13.90 -10.76
N LEU A 244 22.50 -13.89 -12.05
CA LEU A 244 21.63 -13.24 -13.03
C LEU A 244 20.22 -13.76 -12.79
N PRO A 245 19.19 -12.89 -12.69
CA PRO A 245 17.84 -13.35 -12.47
C PRO A 245 17.48 -14.35 -13.56
N GLY A 246 17.24 -15.59 -13.14
CA GLY A 246 16.66 -16.59 -14.01
C GLY A 246 15.23 -16.19 -14.29
N ALA A 247 14.92 -16.04 -15.58
CA ALA A 247 13.61 -15.76 -16.14
C ALA A 247 13.17 -14.28 -16.18
N ARG A 248 12.53 -13.98 -17.30
CA ARG A 248 11.95 -12.70 -17.71
C ARG A 248 10.98 -12.19 -16.62
N LEU A 249 10.85 -10.86 -16.46
CA LEU A 249 9.96 -10.23 -15.45
C LEU A 249 8.47 -10.58 -15.61
N ASP A 250 8.12 -11.19 -16.74
CA ASP A 250 6.84 -11.83 -17.07
C ASP A 250 6.66 -13.23 -16.42
N ALA A 251 7.66 -13.74 -15.70
CA ALA A 251 7.53 -14.97 -14.92
C ALA A 251 6.55 -14.78 -13.75
N PRO A 252 5.57 -15.68 -13.56
CA PRO A 252 4.58 -15.60 -12.48
C PRO A 252 5.17 -15.51 -11.06
N ALA A 253 6.45 -15.85 -10.87
CA ALA A 253 7.15 -15.79 -9.60
C ALA A 253 7.42 -14.35 -9.10
N PHE A 254 7.35 -13.34 -9.96
CA PHE A 254 7.67 -11.95 -9.61
C PHE A 254 6.47 -11.09 -9.18
N TRP A 255 5.24 -11.56 -9.43
CA TRP A 255 4.03 -10.80 -9.13
C TRP A 255 3.35 -11.36 -7.86
N PRO A 256 2.92 -10.50 -6.91
CA PRO A 256 2.18 -10.97 -5.75
C PRO A 256 0.89 -11.63 -6.21
N MET A 257 0.70 -12.91 -5.85
CA MET A 257 -0.51 -13.63 -6.20
C MET A 257 -1.73 -12.95 -5.56
N PRO A 258 -2.83 -12.77 -6.31
CA PRO A 258 -4.05 -12.23 -5.74
C PRO A 258 -4.56 -13.16 -4.63
N LYS A 259 -4.87 -12.58 -3.48
CA LYS A 259 -5.58 -13.25 -2.38
C LYS A 259 -7.05 -13.41 -2.70
#